data_AF-A0A378QMD5-F1
#
_entry.id   AF-A0A378QMD5-F1
#
_cell.length_a   1.000
_cell.length_b   1.000
_cell.length_c   1.000
_cell.angle_alpha   90.00
_cell.angle_beta   90.00
_cell.angle_gamma   90.00
#
_symmetry.space_group_name_H-M   'P 1'
#
loop_
_entity.id
_entity.type
_entity.pdbx_description
1 polymer ?
#
loop_
_entity_poly.entity_id
_entity_poly.type
_entity_poly.pdbx_seq_one_letter_code
_entity_poly.pdbx_strand_id
1 'polypeptide(L)'
;MLLPSLKQSDSTAFYQHSLVFLDDVNHLVDAIGKRNEYRQEHQQHVQIISLLLITFVMLVGMWELHRNALTPLKNLTATARHFRQGKSLDMQAGKMDIKGYQELNELSDAFFAMLTLIKNHQAELEAEVKRKTHHLTQSNKALYSLYHFAEKIATTHHLNTEELHELIQNFARLLPNTELSLCIHGQNFENNVIMSLSERKHHDFCTPDDCEYCDLKTDTHTRIIPIKSTDTNWGELLVREPVSPVAKNRIALLNISDDNGLSEHDLLGILAQLIALTFMSNQRQKQAEELLLSEERNTFARELHDSIAQTLSHLKIQSAMLKTLGEQEKKLLADEPNLQNKETLLKLHQKQDKVRTDLNDGTSHAYAQLRDLLNTFRLKVDGGDFNDALKITVKEFEAKGGFNINFDNQVLTLNLSASEQVDLLQITREALSNVHKHAHAKNVNITLYQDSISYEVILRISDDGIGIRQSDKEKPEHYGLSTMGERALSLGGTISTEPTRPTGTEVFVRFLPQFFLKKLKSPRPKPKLKEWTAEQISAATYELTHELDDEFGKTSES
;
A
#
# COMPACT_ATOMS: atom_id res chain seq x y z
N MET A 1 -96.06 105.77 8.04
CA MET A 1 -97.24 106.26 8.79
C MET A 1 -96.95 106.62 10.26
N LEU A 2 -95.86 106.15 10.87
CA LEU A 2 -95.52 106.46 12.27
C LEU A 2 -94.97 107.89 12.49
N LEU A 3 -94.14 108.41 11.59
CA LEU A 3 -93.50 109.74 11.70
C LEU A 3 -94.51 110.93 11.70
N PRO A 4 -95.58 110.92 10.88
CA PRO A 4 -96.63 111.95 10.96
C PRO A 4 -97.43 111.90 12.27
N SER A 5 -97.80 110.71 12.76
CA SER A 5 -98.58 110.55 14.00
C SER A 5 -97.81 110.96 15.26
N LEU A 6 -96.48 110.70 15.29
CA LEU A 6 -95.60 111.15 16.37
C LEU A 6 -95.48 112.68 16.43
N LYS A 7 -95.47 113.35 15.27
CA LYS A 7 -95.41 114.83 15.19
C LYS A 7 -96.71 115.53 15.57
N GLN A 8 -97.85 114.82 15.57
CA GLN A 8 -99.16 115.36 15.91
C GLN A 8 -99.59 115.05 17.38
N SER A 9 -98.74 114.38 18.17
CA SER A 9 -99.03 113.97 19.56
C SER A 9 -100.31 113.13 19.74
N ASP A 10 -100.76 112.43 18.69
CA ASP A 10 -101.90 111.50 18.77
C ASP A 10 -101.42 110.11 19.19
N SER A 11 -101.52 109.82 20.50
CA SER A 11 -101.07 108.57 21.11
C SER A 11 -101.86 107.35 20.64
N THR A 12 -103.14 107.52 20.29
CA THR A 12 -104.03 106.41 19.94
C THR A 12 -103.76 105.94 18.51
N ALA A 13 -103.63 106.88 17.57
CA ALA A 13 -103.25 106.57 16.19
C ALA A 13 -101.82 106.04 16.09
N PHE A 14 -100.88 106.57 16.90
CA PHE A 14 -99.52 106.04 16.97
C PHE A 14 -99.48 104.58 17.45
N TYR A 15 -100.25 104.24 18.48
CA TYR A 15 -100.31 102.86 19.00
C TYR A 15 -100.88 101.89 17.95
N GLN A 16 -102.00 102.23 17.28
CA GLN A 16 -102.57 101.39 16.22
C GLN A 16 -101.61 101.18 15.03
N HIS A 17 -100.96 102.25 14.55
CA HIS A 17 -99.97 102.12 13.48
C HIS A 17 -98.71 101.36 13.93
N SER A 18 -98.35 101.40 15.22
CA SER A 18 -97.21 100.66 15.76
C SER A 18 -97.46 99.15 15.81
N LEU A 19 -98.70 98.72 16.07
CA LEU A 19 -99.07 97.30 16.06
C LEU A 19 -99.00 96.70 14.65
N VAL A 20 -99.48 97.41 13.63
CA VAL A 20 -99.36 96.99 12.22
C VAL A 20 -97.89 96.93 11.80
N PHE A 21 -97.09 97.94 12.17
CA PHE A 21 -95.66 97.92 11.90
C PHE A 21 -94.93 96.78 12.61
N LEU A 22 -95.29 96.46 13.87
CA LEU A 22 -94.76 95.31 14.60
C LEU A 22 -95.09 93.99 13.91
N ASP A 23 -96.28 93.85 13.35
CA ASP A 23 -96.68 92.67 12.59
C ASP A 23 -95.90 92.53 11.27
N ASP A 24 -95.73 93.64 10.53
CA ASP A 24 -94.88 93.69 9.33
C ASP A 24 -93.41 93.32 9.65
N VAL A 25 -92.88 93.81 10.79
CA VAL A 25 -91.54 93.45 11.26
C VAL A 25 -91.47 91.97 11.65
N ASN A 26 -92.47 91.42 12.33
CA ASN A 26 -92.51 90.00 12.68
C ASN A 26 -92.56 89.12 11.43
N HIS A 27 -93.36 89.47 10.44
CA HIS A 27 -93.40 88.78 9.15
C HIS A 27 -92.07 88.87 8.39
N LEU A 28 -91.41 90.03 8.41
CA LEU A 28 -90.08 90.19 7.82
C LEU A 28 -89.04 89.32 8.53
N VAL A 29 -89.06 89.27 9.87
CA VAL A 29 -88.13 88.46 10.67
C VAL A 29 -88.36 86.97 10.43
N ASP A 30 -89.62 86.50 10.39
CA ASP A 30 -89.94 85.10 10.09
C ASP A 30 -89.53 84.71 8.65
N ALA A 31 -89.78 85.60 7.68
CA ALA A 31 -89.35 85.38 6.29
C ALA A 31 -87.82 85.32 6.15
N ILE A 32 -87.08 86.15 6.89
CA ILE A 32 -85.61 86.09 6.96
C ILE A 32 -85.16 84.80 7.65
N GLY A 33 -85.82 84.39 8.75
CA GLY A 33 -85.56 83.15 9.46
C GLY A 33 -85.66 81.93 8.55
N LYS A 34 -86.82 81.74 7.91
CA LYS A 34 -87.06 80.64 6.95
C LYS A 34 -86.08 80.65 5.78
N ARG A 35 -85.75 81.82 5.25
CA ARG A 35 -84.77 81.94 4.15
C ARG A 35 -83.35 81.55 4.60
N ASN A 36 -82.97 81.91 5.82
CA ASN A 36 -81.68 81.54 6.38
C ASN A 36 -81.61 80.04 6.70
N GLU A 37 -82.65 79.46 7.27
CA GLU A 37 -82.76 78.00 7.50
C GLU A 37 -82.63 77.22 6.18
N TYR A 38 -83.37 77.62 5.14
CA TYR A 38 -83.28 77.00 3.82
C TYR A 38 -81.88 77.09 3.20
N ARG A 39 -81.21 78.26 3.32
CA ARG A 39 -79.83 78.43 2.84
C ARG A 39 -78.83 77.59 3.65
N GLN A 40 -79.04 77.49 4.96
CA GLN A 40 -78.20 76.70 5.84
C GLN A 40 -78.31 75.20 5.54
N GLU A 41 -79.52 74.69 5.34
CA GLU A 41 -79.78 73.30 4.95
C GLU A 41 -79.16 72.99 3.57
N HIS A 42 -79.34 73.88 2.58
CA HIS A 42 -78.68 73.75 1.27
C HIS A 42 -77.16 73.74 1.37
N GLN A 43 -76.58 74.64 2.17
CA GLN A 43 -75.13 74.70 2.35
C GLN A 43 -74.60 73.42 3.01
N GLN A 44 -75.32 72.84 3.98
CA GLN A 44 -74.97 71.57 4.60
C GLN A 44 -75.03 70.40 3.60
N HIS A 45 -76.07 70.34 2.75
CA HIS A 45 -76.15 69.31 1.71
C HIS A 45 -74.99 69.39 0.72
N VAL A 46 -74.64 70.60 0.26
CA VAL A 46 -73.49 70.80 -0.66
C VAL A 46 -72.16 70.40 0.01
N GLN A 47 -71.99 70.70 1.30
CA GLN A 47 -70.81 70.27 2.06
C GLN A 47 -70.72 68.76 2.21
N ILE A 48 -71.81 68.08 2.55
CA ILE A 48 -71.84 66.62 2.69
C ILE A 48 -71.55 65.95 1.35
N ILE A 49 -72.16 66.42 0.26
CA ILE A 49 -71.94 65.87 -1.09
C ILE A 49 -70.49 66.07 -1.52
N SER A 50 -69.91 67.26 -1.29
CA SER A 50 -68.52 67.52 -1.65
C SER A 50 -67.53 66.68 -0.83
N LEU A 51 -67.79 66.46 0.46
CA LEU A 51 -66.98 65.57 1.31
C LEU A 51 -67.04 64.11 0.82
N LEU A 52 -68.24 63.62 0.47
CA LEU A 52 -68.43 62.27 -0.09
C LEU A 52 -67.71 62.11 -1.43
N LEU A 53 -67.75 63.13 -2.29
CA LEU A 53 -67.03 63.12 -3.57
C LEU A 53 -65.51 63.07 -3.37
N ILE A 54 -64.96 63.90 -2.48
CA ILE A 54 -63.52 63.93 -2.20
C ILE A 54 -63.03 62.60 -1.63
N THR A 55 -63.77 62.03 -0.67
CA THR A 55 -63.43 60.73 -0.08
C THR A 55 -63.52 59.60 -1.11
N PHE A 56 -64.51 59.62 -2.00
CA PHE A 56 -64.60 58.65 -3.10
C PHE A 56 -63.39 58.76 -4.06
N VAL A 57 -63.04 59.96 -4.51
CA VAL A 57 -61.87 60.18 -5.38
C VAL A 57 -60.58 59.74 -4.69
N MET A 58 -60.43 60.03 -3.39
CA MET A 58 -59.26 59.61 -2.62
C MET A 58 -59.17 58.07 -2.51
N LEU A 59 -60.30 57.39 -2.30
CA LEU A 59 -60.34 55.93 -2.25
C LEU A 59 -60.00 55.30 -3.60
N VAL A 60 -60.52 55.85 -4.70
CA VAL A 60 -60.18 55.39 -6.06
C VAL A 60 -58.70 55.62 -6.36
N GLY A 61 -58.16 56.80 -6.06
CA GLY A 61 -56.75 57.11 -6.26
C GLY A 61 -55.83 56.22 -5.41
N MET A 62 -56.21 55.93 -4.17
CA MET A 62 -55.47 55.01 -3.30
C MET A 62 -55.53 53.57 -3.83
N TRP A 63 -56.68 53.13 -4.32
CA TRP A 63 -56.86 51.80 -4.91
C TRP A 63 -56.01 51.64 -6.18
N GLU A 64 -56.00 52.65 -7.05
CA GLU A 64 -55.22 52.66 -8.28
C GLU A 64 -53.72 52.66 -7.99
N LEU A 65 -53.24 53.49 -7.07
CA LEU A 65 -51.83 53.52 -6.67
C LEU A 65 -51.41 52.19 -6.02
N HIS A 66 -52.27 51.61 -5.17
CA HIS A 66 -51.97 50.34 -4.53
C HIS A 66 -51.86 49.19 -5.54
N ARG A 67 -52.82 49.11 -6.48
CA ARG A 67 -52.89 48.04 -7.46
C ARG A 67 -51.84 48.18 -8.57
N ASN A 68 -51.64 49.39 -9.09
CA ASN A 68 -50.83 49.60 -10.30
C ASN A 68 -49.38 50.02 -10.01
N ALA A 69 -49.05 50.49 -8.80
CA ALA A 69 -47.67 50.90 -8.47
C ALA A 69 -47.05 50.11 -7.29
N LEU A 70 -47.71 50.10 -6.13
CA LEU A 70 -47.14 49.47 -4.91
C LEU A 70 -47.01 47.94 -5.02
N THR A 71 -48.05 47.27 -5.54
CA THR A 71 -48.05 45.81 -5.64
C THR A 71 -46.96 45.29 -6.60
N PRO A 72 -46.79 45.84 -7.81
CA PRO A 72 -45.69 45.44 -8.70
C PRO A 72 -44.30 45.68 -8.11
N LEU A 73 -44.07 46.84 -7.48
CA LEU A 73 -42.79 47.15 -6.82
C LEU A 73 -42.46 46.16 -5.68
N LYS A 74 -43.48 45.79 -4.89
CA LYS A 74 -43.33 44.79 -3.83
C LYS A 74 -42.96 43.42 -4.40
N ASN A 75 -43.55 43.03 -5.53
CA ASN A 75 -43.23 41.77 -6.19
C ASN A 75 -41.83 41.77 -6.82
N LEU A 76 -41.41 42.86 -7.47
CA LEU A 76 -40.07 43.01 -8.03
C LEU A 76 -38.99 42.88 -6.94
N THR A 77 -39.18 43.57 -5.81
CA THR A 77 -38.25 43.51 -4.67
C THR A 77 -38.26 42.14 -3.98
N ALA A 78 -39.40 41.44 -3.94
CA ALA A 78 -39.48 40.07 -3.44
C ALA A 78 -38.67 39.11 -4.33
N THR A 79 -38.81 39.21 -5.65
CA THR A 79 -38.04 38.40 -6.62
C THR A 79 -36.54 38.66 -6.49
N ALA A 80 -36.12 39.92 -6.31
CA ALA A 80 -34.72 40.28 -6.05
C ALA A 80 -34.17 39.63 -4.77
N ARG A 81 -34.95 39.62 -3.69
CA ARG A 81 -34.56 38.96 -2.43
C ARG A 81 -34.48 37.44 -2.58
N HIS A 82 -35.40 36.83 -3.33
CA HIS A 82 -35.37 35.40 -3.59
C HIS A 82 -34.16 34.98 -4.44
N PHE A 83 -33.78 35.79 -5.43
CA PHE A 83 -32.55 35.59 -6.20
C PHE A 83 -31.31 35.66 -5.31
N ARG A 84 -31.21 36.67 -4.43
CA ARG A 84 -30.09 36.81 -3.48
C ARG A 84 -29.98 35.62 -2.49
N GLN A 85 -31.10 34.94 -2.22
CA GLN A 85 -31.15 33.77 -1.33
C GLN A 85 -30.93 32.44 -2.06
N GLY A 86 -30.60 32.45 -3.36
CA GLY A 86 -30.30 31.25 -4.14
C GLY A 86 -31.50 30.34 -4.44
N LYS A 87 -32.75 30.85 -4.31
CA LYS A 87 -33.95 30.06 -4.61
C LYS A 87 -34.23 30.05 -6.11
N SER A 88 -34.76 28.94 -6.65
CA SER A 88 -35.07 28.82 -8.08
C SER A 88 -36.08 29.88 -8.51
N LEU A 89 -35.70 30.74 -9.46
CA LEU A 89 -36.64 31.68 -10.08
C LEU A 89 -37.51 30.97 -11.11
N ASP A 90 -38.83 31.09 -10.95
CA ASP A 90 -39.76 30.92 -12.04
C ASP A 90 -39.70 32.16 -12.94
N MET A 91 -39.03 32.00 -14.10
CA MET A 91 -38.81 33.09 -15.06
C MET A 91 -40.09 33.51 -15.79
N GLN A 92 -41.16 32.71 -15.77
CA GLN A 92 -42.43 33.05 -16.43
C GLN A 92 -43.35 33.92 -15.57
N ALA A 93 -43.22 33.86 -14.24
CA ALA A 93 -44.03 34.65 -13.31
C ALA A 93 -43.65 36.15 -13.27
N GLY A 94 -42.55 36.54 -13.92
CA GLY A 94 -41.89 37.82 -13.72
C GLY A 94 -42.25 38.95 -14.68
N LYS A 95 -42.74 38.64 -15.89
CA LYS A 95 -43.03 39.68 -16.89
C LYS A 95 -44.34 40.38 -16.52
N MET A 96 -44.24 41.42 -15.71
CA MET A 96 -45.38 42.19 -15.22
C MET A 96 -45.77 43.21 -16.29
N ASP A 97 -46.90 42.99 -16.95
CA ASP A 97 -47.53 44.02 -17.80
C ASP A 97 -48.26 45.01 -16.88
N ILE A 98 -47.55 46.04 -16.40
CA ILE A 98 -48.11 47.08 -15.55
C ILE A 98 -48.84 48.07 -16.44
N LYS A 99 -50.16 47.95 -16.50
CA LYS A 99 -51.03 48.89 -17.23
C LYS A 99 -50.91 50.29 -16.62
N GLY A 100 -50.45 51.26 -17.43
CA GLY A 100 -50.46 52.69 -17.10
C GLY A 100 -49.11 53.32 -16.74
N TYR A 101 -48.03 52.53 -16.60
CA TYR A 101 -46.70 53.05 -16.28
C TYR A 101 -45.62 52.38 -17.14
N GLN A 102 -45.24 53.02 -18.25
CA GLN A 102 -44.28 52.47 -19.21
C GLN A 102 -42.87 52.35 -18.60
N GLU A 103 -42.46 53.32 -17.78
CA GLU A 103 -41.14 53.38 -17.15
C GLU A 103 -40.92 52.22 -16.18
N LEU A 104 -41.99 51.78 -15.50
CA LEU A 104 -41.95 50.62 -14.61
C LEU A 104 -41.81 49.31 -15.39
N ASN A 105 -42.40 49.21 -16.58
CA ASN A 105 -42.23 48.05 -17.46
C ASN A 105 -40.80 47.98 -18.02
N GLU A 106 -40.23 49.10 -18.46
CA GLU A 106 -38.82 49.17 -18.92
C GLU A 106 -37.83 48.77 -17.82
N LEU A 107 -38.05 49.24 -16.59
CA LEU A 107 -37.24 48.85 -15.43
C LEU A 107 -37.36 47.35 -15.14
N SER A 108 -38.58 46.80 -15.22
CA SER A 108 -38.81 45.37 -15.00
C SER A 108 -38.09 44.53 -16.05
N ASP A 109 -38.20 44.87 -17.33
CA ASP A 109 -37.54 44.16 -18.42
C ASP A 109 -36.00 44.21 -18.30
N ALA A 110 -35.43 45.38 -17.98
CA ALA A 110 -33.99 45.52 -17.75
C ALA A 110 -33.50 44.67 -16.56
N PHE A 111 -34.29 44.64 -15.47
CA PHE A 111 -33.98 43.83 -14.30
C PHE A 111 -34.01 42.32 -14.62
N PHE A 112 -35.01 41.86 -15.37
CA PHE A 112 -35.09 40.46 -15.78
C PHE A 112 -34.00 40.07 -16.78
N ALA A 113 -33.60 40.96 -17.68
CA ALA A 113 -32.47 40.73 -18.57
C ALA A 113 -31.16 40.53 -17.79
N MET A 114 -30.90 41.38 -16.77
CA MET A 114 -29.74 41.24 -15.89
C MET A 114 -29.78 39.92 -15.10
N LEU A 115 -30.91 39.59 -14.48
CA LEU A 115 -31.06 38.32 -13.74
C LEU A 115 -30.84 37.09 -14.63
N THR A 116 -31.31 37.14 -15.87
CA THR A 116 -31.13 36.06 -16.84
C THR A 116 -29.65 35.92 -17.23
N LEU A 117 -28.97 37.05 -17.49
CA LEU A 117 -27.55 37.05 -17.80
C LEU A 117 -26.72 36.47 -16.66
N ILE A 118 -26.98 36.88 -15.41
CA ILE A 118 -26.27 36.36 -14.23
C ILE A 118 -26.53 34.86 -14.06
N LYS A 119 -27.77 34.41 -14.18
CA LYS A 119 -28.11 32.98 -14.06
C LYS A 119 -27.38 32.14 -15.11
N ASN A 120 -27.34 32.61 -16.36
CA ASN A 120 -26.63 31.92 -17.43
C ASN A 120 -25.12 31.89 -17.16
N HIS A 121 -24.54 33.00 -16.68
CA HIS A 121 -23.12 33.06 -16.34
C HIS A 121 -22.76 32.18 -15.15
N GLN A 122 -23.60 32.12 -14.11
CA GLN A 122 -23.43 31.19 -13.00
C GLN A 122 -23.48 29.73 -13.46
N ALA A 123 -24.45 29.38 -14.30
CA ALA A 123 -24.55 28.03 -14.84
C ALA A 123 -23.33 27.65 -15.72
N GLU A 124 -22.82 28.60 -16.51
CA GLU A 124 -21.60 28.43 -17.30
C GLU A 124 -20.35 28.25 -16.42
N LEU A 125 -20.19 29.10 -15.39
CA LEU A 125 -19.10 28.99 -14.43
C LEU A 125 -19.16 27.68 -13.64
N GLU A 126 -20.34 27.26 -13.16
CA GLU A 126 -20.51 26.00 -12.46
C GLU A 126 -20.18 24.80 -13.36
N ALA A 127 -20.59 24.83 -14.62
CA ALA A 127 -20.23 23.81 -15.60
C ALA A 127 -18.71 23.78 -15.85
N GLU A 128 -18.07 24.95 -15.96
CA GLU A 128 -16.64 25.08 -16.18
C GLU A 128 -15.83 24.60 -14.97
N VAL A 129 -16.21 25.01 -13.75
CA VAL A 129 -15.59 24.55 -12.51
C VAL A 129 -15.74 23.04 -12.40
N LYS A 130 -16.94 22.48 -12.60
CA LYS A 130 -17.16 21.03 -12.55
C LYS A 130 -16.29 20.28 -13.56
N ARG A 131 -16.15 20.81 -14.78
CA ARG A 131 -15.28 20.25 -15.83
C ARG A 131 -13.81 20.27 -15.41
N LYS A 132 -13.31 21.40 -14.93
CA LYS A 132 -11.91 21.55 -14.45
C LYS A 132 -11.63 20.67 -13.23
N THR A 133 -12.53 20.61 -12.25
CA THR A 133 -12.37 19.77 -11.06
C THR A 133 -12.36 18.29 -11.40
N HIS A 134 -13.26 17.83 -12.28
CA HIS A 134 -13.27 16.44 -12.75
C HIS A 134 -11.95 16.07 -13.41
N HIS A 135 -11.48 16.94 -14.29
CA HIS A 135 -10.25 16.76 -15.04
C HIS A 135 -8.99 16.76 -14.14
N LEU A 136 -8.89 17.70 -13.19
CA LEU A 136 -7.79 17.75 -12.21
C LEU A 136 -7.78 16.51 -11.30
N THR A 137 -8.96 16.03 -10.89
CA THR A 137 -9.08 14.82 -10.06
C THR A 137 -8.59 13.58 -10.80
N GLN A 138 -8.91 13.45 -12.08
CA GLN A 138 -8.44 12.34 -12.92
C GLN A 138 -6.92 12.41 -13.13
N SER A 139 -6.40 13.60 -13.40
CA SER A 139 -4.95 13.87 -13.51
C SER A 139 -4.19 13.46 -12.26
N ASN A 140 -4.64 13.90 -11.08
CA ASN A 140 -4.00 13.57 -9.80
C ASN A 140 -4.03 12.06 -9.51
N LYS A 141 -5.12 11.36 -9.86
CA LYS A 141 -5.19 9.89 -9.71
C LYS A 141 -4.17 9.16 -10.58
N ALA A 142 -3.98 9.59 -11.83
CA ALA A 142 -2.99 9.00 -12.72
C ALA A 142 -1.56 9.19 -12.22
N LEU A 143 -1.22 10.42 -11.79
CA LEU A 143 0.08 10.72 -11.19
C LEU A 143 0.34 9.91 -9.92
N TYR A 144 -0.65 9.82 -9.03
CA TYR A 144 -0.55 9.01 -7.82
C TYR A 144 -0.32 7.53 -8.14
N SER A 145 -0.99 6.98 -9.16
CA SER A 145 -0.79 5.60 -9.58
C SER A 145 0.62 5.34 -10.12
N LEU A 146 1.19 6.28 -10.89
CA LEU A 146 2.58 6.17 -11.37
C LEU A 146 3.59 6.32 -10.23
N TYR A 147 3.35 7.24 -9.30
CA TYR A 147 4.16 7.39 -8.10
C TYR A 147 4.16 6.12 -7.25
N HIS A 148 2.99 5.54 -6.98
CA HIS A 148 2.85 4.30 -6.23
C HIS A 148 3.57 3.13 -6.91
N PHE A 149 3.52 3.06 -8.25
CA PHE A 149 4.30 2.08 -9.01
C PHE A 149 5.80 2.29 -8.77
N ALA A 150 6.31 3.52 -8.97
CA ALA A 150 7.72 3.83 -8.74
C ALA A 150 8.19 3.54 -7.30
N GLU A 151 7.38 3.88 -6.31
CA GLU A 151 7.63 3.60 -4.89
C GLU A 151 7.71 2.09 -4.62
N LYS A 152 6.80 1.30 -5.19
CA LYS A 152 6.81 -0.17 -5.02
C LYS A 152 8.06 -0.81 -5.61
N ILE A 153 8.52 -0.35 -6.78
CA ILE A 153 9.81 -0.76 -7.38
C ILE A 153 10.97 -0.43 -6.43
N ALA A 154 10.99 0.79 -5.88
CA ALA A 154 12.07 1.27 -5.02
C ALA A 154 12.13 0.54 -3.66
N THR A 155 10.99 0.12 -3.13
CA THR A 155 10.88 -0.46 -1.77
C THR A 155 11.03 -1.98 -1.72
N THR A 156 10.49 -2.70 -2.71
CA THR A 156 10.40 -4.18 -2.64
C THR A 156 11.59 -4.87 -3.31
N HIS A 157 12.32 -4.16 -4.19
CA HIS A 157 13.44 -4.64 -5.02
C HIS A 157 13.14 -5.81 -5.98
N HIS A 158 12.14 -6.65 -5.68
CA HIS A 158 11.53 -7.63 -6.55
C HIS A 158 10.03 -7.36 -6.65
N LEU A 159 9.50 -7.39 -7.87
CA LEU A 159 8.06 -7.39 -8.13
C LEU A 159 7.68 -8.73 -8.74
N ASN A 160 6.75 -9.41 -8.10
CA ASN A 160 6.22 -10.67 -8.63
C ASN A 160 5.31 -10.38 -9.84
N THR A 161 5.12 -11.36 -10.71
CA THR A 161 4.29 -11.22 -11.92
C THR A 161 2.86 -10.78 -11.61
N GLU A 162 2.29 -11.24 -10.49
CA GLU A 162 0.96 -10.85 -10.02
C GLU A 162 0.91 -9.38 -9.56
N GLU A 163 1.89 -8.92 -8.78
CA GLU A 163 1.94 -7.52 -8.31
C GLU A 163 2.16 -6.56 -9.49
N LEU A 164 3.00 -6.95 -10.45
CA LEU A 164 3.20 -6.20 -11.69
C LEU A 164 1.88 -6.11 -12.49
N HIS A 165 1.16 -7.22 -12.62
CA HIS A 165 -0.14 -7.24 -13.29
C HIS A 165 -1.14 -6.29 -12.62
N GLU A 166 -1.23 -6.34 -11.28
CA GLU A 166 -2.16 -5.52 -10.51
C GLU A 166 -1.87 -4.02 -10.67
N LEU A 167 -0.60 -3.61 -10.58
CA LEU A 167 -0.20 -2.20 -10.74
C LEU A 167 -0.55 -1.66 -12.13
N ILE A 168 -0.28 -2.45 -13.17
CA ILE A 168 -0.56 -2.03 -14.54
C ILE A 168 -2.08 -2.01 -14.80
N GLN A 169 -2.83 -2.99 -14.28
CA GLN A 169 -4.29 -3.02 -14.41
C GLN A 169 -4.95 -1.84 -13.68
N ASN A 170 -4.47 -1.50 -12.49
CA ASN A 170 -4.97 -0.33 -11.74
C ASN A 170 -4.75 0.98 -12.50
N PHE A 171 -3.60 1.12 -13.16
CA PHE A 171 -3.36 2.25 -14.05
C PHE A 171 -4.28 2.23 -15.28
N ALA A 172 -4.46 1.06 -15.92
CA ALA A 172 -5.32 0.90 -17.09
C ALA A 172 -6.79 1.29 -16.82
N ARG A 173 -7.32 1.00 -15.62
CA ARG A 173 -8.67 1.42 -15.20
C ARG A 173 -8.89 2.93 -15.19
N LEU A 174 -7.82 3.73 -15.11
CA LEU A 174 -7.91 5.20 -15.17
C LEU A 174 -8.11 5.72 -16.60
N LEU A 175 -7.93 4.86 -17.60
CA LEU A 175 -8.05 5.12 -19.04
C LEU A 175 -9.18 4.26 -19.66
N PRO A 176 -10.46 4.48 -19.30
CA PRO A 176 -11.57 3.58 -19.65
C PRO A 176 -11.87 3.46 -21.15
N ASN A 177 -11.37 4.40 -21.96
CA ASN A 177 -11.58 4.43 -23.42
C ASN A 177 -10.35 4.00 -24.21
N THR A 178 -9.27 3.60 -23.54
CA THR A 178 -8.00 3.24 -24.16
C THR A 178 -7.77 1.75 -23.93
N GLU A 179 -7.67 0.96 -25.01
CA GLU A 179 -7.37 -0.47 -24.87
C GLU A 179 -5.84 -0.64 -24.80
N LEU A 180 -5.36 -1.19 -23.68
CA LEU A 180 -3.95 -1.43 -23.42
C LEU A 180 -3.65 -2.93 -23.49
N SER A 181 -2.64 -3.29 -24.27
CA SER A 181 -2.07 -4.65 -24.31
C SER A 181 -0.56 -4.58 -24.13
N LEU A 182 -0.04 -5.37 -23.19
CA LEU A 182 1.38 -5.45 -22.91
C LEU A 182 1.95 -6.70 -23.57
N CYS A 183 2.97 -6.50 -24.41
CA CYS A 183 3.75 -7.56 -25.02
C CYS A 183 5.18 -7.50 -24.47
N ILE A 184 5.65 -8.59 -23.86
CA ILE A 184 7.00 -8.69 -23.30
C ILE A 184 7.78 -9.73 -24.11
N HIS A 185 8.91 -9.32 -24.67
CA HIS A 185 9.83 -10.19 -25.39
C HIS A 185 10.76 -10.86 -24.37
N GLY A 186 10.65 -12.17 -24.22
CA GLY A 186 11.50 -12.93 -23.32
C GLY A 186 12.86 -13.22 -23.93
N GLN A 187 13.96 -12.84 -23.25
CA GLN A 187 15.25 -13.54 -23.43
C GLN A 187 15.35 -14.82 -22.57
N ASN A 188 14.53 -14.92 -21.51
CA ASN A 188 14.51 -16.01 -20.52
C ASN A 188 13.12 -16.63 -20.28
N PHE A 189 12.09 -16.16 -20.99
CA PHE A 189 10.79 -16.82 -20.98
C PHE A 189 10.77 -17.69 -22.24
N GLU A 190 10.53 -18.99 -22.10
CA GLU A 190 10.45 -19.89 -23.26
C GLU A 190 9.38 -19.45 -24.27
N ASN A 191 8.39 -18.64 -23.83
CA ASN A 191 7.38 -17.98 -24.65
C ASN A 191 7.31 -16.47 -24.37
N ASN A 192 6.88 -15.68 -25.36
CA ASN A 192 6.50 -14.29 -25.17
C ASN A 192 5.33 -14.18 -24.18
N VAL A 193 5.38 -13.23 -23.24
CA VAL A 193 4.28 -13.04 -22.27
C VAL A 193 3.41 -11.89 -22.74
N ILE A 194 2.16 -12.21 -23.12
CA ILE A 194 1.14 -11.21 -23.45
C ILE A 194 0.19 -11.05 -22.27
N MET A 195 0.03 -9.81 -21.83
CA MET A 195 -0.86 -9.44 -20.74
C MET A 195 -1.86 -8.40 -21.25
N SER A 196 -3.11 -8.82 -21.44
CA SER A 196 -4.20 -7.89 -21.70
C SER A 196 -4.56 -7.15 -20.40
N LEU A 197 -4.64 -5.82 -20.49
CA LEU A 197 -4.85 -4.95 -19.34
C LEU A 197 -6.26 -4.34 -19.32
N SER A 198 -7.08 -4.66 -20.33
CA SER A 198 -8.46 -4.21 -20.44
C SER A 198 -9.43 -5.26 -19.90
N GLU A 199 -10.49 -4.83 -19.20
CA GLU A 199 -11.50 -5.71 -18.60
C GLU A 199 -12.39 -6.43 -19.64
N ARG A 200 -12.28 -6.08 -20.94
CA ARG A 200 -12.95 -6.83 -22.02
C ARG A 200 -12.23 -8.16 -22.24
N LYS A 201 -12.99 -9.25 -22.17
CA LYS A 201 -12.50 -10.63 -22.36
C LYS A 201 -11.64 -10.74 -23.61
N HIS A 202 -10.60 -11.56 -23.46
CA HIS A 202 -9.55 -12.07 -24.35
C HIS A 202 -9.88 -12.44 -25.81
N HIS A 203 -10.88 -11.85 -26.46
CA HIS A 203 -11.23 -12.16 -27.84
C HIS A 203 -11.08 -10.88 -28.65
N ASP A 204 -9.94 -10.74 -29.33
CA ASP A 204 -9.97 -10.63 -30.80
C ASP A 204 -8.62 -10.31 -31.47
N PHE A 205 -7.45 -10.24 -30.79
CA PHE A 205 -6.28 -9.67 -31.52
C PHE A 205 -4.84 -10.20 -31.29
N CYS A 206 -4.44 -10.72 -30.13
CA CYS A 206 -3.10 -11.35 -29.99
C CYS A 206 -3.24 -12.77 -29.45
N THR A 207 -2.65 -13.76 -30.12
CA THR A 207 -2.52 -15.12 -29.59
C THR A 207 -1.49 -15.15 -28.46
N PRO A 208 -1.75 -15.82 -27.32
CA PRO A 208 -0.89 -15.78 -26.13
C PRO A 208 0.60 -16.09 -26.37
N ASP A 209 0.90 -16.87 -27.42
CA ASP A 209 2.23 -17.41 -27.68
C ASP A 209 3.06 -16.59 -28.69
N ASP A 210 2.46 -15.61 -29.39
CA ASP A 210 3.17 -14.89 -30.46
C ASP A 210 2.91 -13.37 -30.45
N CYS A 211 3.88 -12.65 -29.89
CA CYS A 211 3.94 -11.19 -29.88
C CYS A 211 4.30 -10.59 -31.24
N GLU A 212 4.91 -11.37 -32.14
CA GLU A 212 5.40 -10.90 -33.43
C GLU A 212 4.24 -10.77 -34.43
N TYR A 213 3.26 -11.68 -34.34
CA TYR A 213 2.05 -11.72 -35.16
C TYR A 213 0.79 -11.31 -34.39
N CYS A 214 0.77 -10.09 -33.82
CA CYS A 214 -0.45 -9.52 -33.29
C CYS A 214 -1.12 -8.58 -34.30
N ASP A 215 -2.38 -8.87 -34.65
CA ASP A 215 -3.16 -8.09 -35.64
C ASP A 215 -3.32 -6.62 -35.22
N LEU A 216 -3.29 -6.32 -33.91
CA LEU A 216 -3.28 -4.95 -33.39
C LEU A 216 -2.09 -4.14 -33.90
N LYS A 217 -0.92 -4.74 -34.15
CA LYS A 217 0.24 -4.01 -34.70
C LYS A 217 0.01 -3.49 -36.12
N THR A 218 -0.94 -4.09 -36.84
CA THR A 218 -1.31 -3.69 -38.21
C THR A 218 -2.50 -2.73 -38.28
N ASP A 219 -3.22 -2.52 -37.17
CA ASP A 219 -4.33 -1.55 -37.08
C ASP A 219 -3.76 -0.12 -37.10
N THR A 220 -4.29 0.71 -37.99
CA THR A 220 -3.90 2.13 -38.15
C THR A 220 -4.22 2.99 -36.92
N HIS A 221 -5.05 2.50 -36.00
CA HIS A 221 -5.42 3.18 -34.76
C HIS A 221 -4.66 2.66 -33.53
N THR A 222 -3.72 1.73 -33.72
CA THR A 222 -2.87 1.24 -32.64
C THR A 222 -1.56 1.99 -32.62
N ARG A 223 -1.21 2.50 -31.45
CA ARG A 223 0.08 3.09 -31.16
C ARG A 223 0.95 2.10 -30.39
N ILE A 224 2.21 2.00 -30.79
CA ILE A 224 3.20 1.12 -30.16
C ILE A 224 4.16 1.98 -29.34
N ILE A 225 4.29 1.69 -28.05
CA ILE A 225 5.24 2.35 -27.14
C ILE A 225 6.30 1.34 -26.73
N PRO A 226 7.58 1.55 -27.10
CA PRO A 226 8.64 0.59 -26.81
C PRO A 226 9.00 0.58 -25.33
N ILE A 227 9.14 -0.60 -24.75
CA ILE A 227 9.58 -0.82 -23.37
C ILE A 227 11.07 -1.15 -23.45
N LYS A 228 11.92 -0.11 -23.41
CA LYS A 228 13.37 -0.25 -23.55
C LYS A 228 14.12 0.32 -22.34
N SER A 229 15.18 -0.37 -21.95
CA SER A 229 16.26 0.18 -21.14
C SER A 229 17.48 0.39 -22.04
N THR A 230 18.50 1.13 -21.60
CA THR A 230 19.62 1.66 -22.41
C THR A 230 20.04 0.80 -23.62
N ASP A 231 20.26 -0.50 -23.43
CA ASP A 231 20.70 -1.43 -24.47
C ASP A 231 19.78 -2.67 -24.66
N THR A 232 18.65 -2.73 -23.96
CA THR A 232 17.76 -3.91 -23.95
C THR A 232 16.33 -3.51 -24.30
N ASN A 233 15.78 -4.14 -25.33
CA ASN A 233 14.36 -4.07 -25.63
C ASN A 233 13.63 -5.18 -24.86
N TRP A 234 12.74 -4.79 -23.96
CA TRP A 234 11.97 -5.71 -23.11
C TRP A 234 10.61 -6.05 -23.71
N GLY A 235 10.08 -5.26 -24.63
CA GLY A 235 8.67 -5.35 -24.96
C GLY A 235 8.10 -4.13 -25.66
N GLU A 236 6.80 -4.20 -25.91
CA GLU A 236 6.00 -3.16 -26.52
C GLU A 236 4.67 -3.05 -25.78
N LEU A 237 4.28 -1.81 -25.46
CA LEU A 237 2.94 -1.49 -24.98
C LEU A 237 2.11 -1.03 -26.17
N LEU A 238 1.08 -1.80 -26.49
CA LEU A 238 0.12 -1.56 -27.57
C LEU A 238 -1.07 -0.78 -27.00
N VAL A 239 -1.37 0.36 -27.62
CA VAL A 239 -2.39 1.31 -27.18
C VAL A 239 -3.35 1.54 -28.34
N ARG A 240 -4.59 1.05 -28.24
CA ARG A 240 -5.60 1.29 -29.27
C ARG A 240 -6.44 2.52 -28.91
N GLU A 241 -6.43 3.50 -29.80
CA GLU A 241 -7.24 4.72 -29.65
C GLU A 241 -8.66 4.49 -30.22
N PRO A 242 -9.72 5.05 -29.60
CA PRO A 242 -11.07 4.92 -30.11
C PRO A 242 -11.26 5.72 -31.41
N VAL A 243 -11.88 5.10 -32.41
CA VAL A 243 -12.07 5.61 -33.78
C VAL A 243 -12.97 6.88 -33.85
N SER A 244 -13.64 7.28 -32.77
CA SER A 244 -14.57 8.42 -32.78
C SER A 244 -13.88 9.76 -32.50
N PRO A 245 -13.95 10.76 -33.41
CA PRO A 245 -13.39 12.10 -33.20
C PRO A 245 -14.06 12.89 -32.08
N VAL A 246 -15.23 12.46 -31.59
CA VAL A 246 -15.94 13.06 -30.44
C VAL A 246 -15.39 12.55 -29.09
N ALA A 247 -14.67 11.41 -29.09
CA ALA A 247 -13.98 10.86 -27.93
C ALA A 247 -12.57 11.44 -27.73
N LYS A 248 -12.11 12.35 -28.60
CA LYS A 248 -10.96 13.25 -28.36
C LYS A 248 -11.26 14.29 -27.28
N ASN A 249 -12.16 14.00 -26.33
CA ASN A 249 -12.24 14.76 -25.08
C ASN A 249 -11.07 14.33 -24.21
N ARG A 250 -9.94 14.93 -24.60
CA ARG A 250 -8.61 14.84 -24.05
C ARG A 250 -8.65 14.62 -22.55
N ILE A 251 -7.90 13.63 -22.09
CA ILE A 251 -7.18 13.76 -20.82
C ILE A 251 -6.14 14.87 -21.06
N ALA A 252 -6.57 16.12 -21.18
CA ALA A 252 -5.71 17.29 -21.34
C ALA A 252 -5.19 17.68 -19.97
N LEU A 253 -4.55 16.72 -19.26
CA LEU A 253 -3.81 16.91 -18.01
C LEU A 253 -3.15 18.30 -18.05
N LEU A 254 -3.74 19.24 -17.31
CA LEU A 254 -3.38 20.65 -17.24
C LEU A 254 -3.27 21.38 -18.60
N ASN A 255 -4.40 21.75 -19.20
CA ASN A 255 -4.44 22.92 -20.07
C ASN A 255 -4.77 24.17 -19.24
N ILE A 256 -3.97 24.41 -18.19
CA ILE A 256 -3.96 25.69 -17.47
C ILE A 256 -2.93 26.56 -18.18
N SER A 257 -3.38 27.29 -19.19
CA SER A 257 -2.75 28.50 -19.72
C SER A 257 -1.32 28.43 -20.30
N ASP A 258 -0.58 27.34 -20.15
CA ASP A 258 0.79 27.19 -20.64
C ASP A 258 0.93 25.85 -21.40
N ASP A 259 1.67 25.88 -22.50
CA ASP A 259 1.99 24.80 -23.45
C ASP A 259 2.66 23.52 -22.85
N ASN A 260 2.62 23.31 -21.53
CA ASN A 260 3.42 22.32 -20.78
C ASN A 260 2.60 21.29 -19.97
N GLY A 261 1.34 21.03 -20.32
CA GLY A 261 0.55 19.95 -19.69
C GLY A 261 1.06 18.54 -20.04
N LEU A 262 1.13 17.64 -19.06
CA LEU A 262 1.53 16.23 -19.23
C LEU A 262 0.50 15.47 -20.08
N SER A 263 0.75 15.19 -21.35
CA SER A 263 -0.21 14.50 -22.20
C SER A 263 -0.47 13.05 -21.77
N GLU A 264 -1.59 12.45 -22.20
CA GLU A 264 -1.83 10.99 -22.07
C GLU A 264 -0.64 10.17 -22.63
N HIS A 265 0.00 10.69 -23.68
CA HIS A 265 1.21 10.09 -24.23
C HIS A 265 2.37 10.07 -23.23
N ASP A 266 2.58 11.16 -22.50
CA ASP A 266 3.66 11.25 -21.51
C ASP A 266 3.42 10.27 -20.36
N LEU A 267 2.17 10.13 -19.91
CA LEU A 267 1.82 9.15 -18.88
C LEU A 267 2.06 7.70 -19.32
N LEU A 268 1.66 7.34 -20.54
CA LEU A 268 1.90 6.01 -21.09
C LEU A 268 3.41 5.75 -21.33
N GLY A 269 4.16 6.79 -21.69
CA GLY A 269 5.63 6.73 -21.78
C GLY A 269 6.27 6.48 -20.41
N ILE A 270 5.81 7.18 -19.36
CA ILE A 270 6.28 6.95 -17.98
C ILE A 270 5.93 5.52 -17.53
N LEU A 271 4.72 5.03 -17.81
CA LEU A 271 4.34 3.65 -17.50
C LEU A 271 5.28 2.65 -18.18
N ALA A 272 5.54 2.81 -19.48
CA ALA A 272 6.47 1.95 -20.22
C ALA A 272 7.88 1.98 -19.61
N GLN A 273 8.35 3.16 -19.17
CA GLN A 273 9.65 3.30 -18.51
C GLN A 273 9.70 2.61 -17.13
N LEU A 274 8.61 2.68 -16.35
CA LEU A 274 8.51 1.99 -15.06
C LEU A 274 8.46 0.47 -15.22
N ILE A 275 7.78 -0.03 -16.26
CA ILE A 275 7.78 -1.44 -16.62
C ILE A 275 9.21 -1.87 -17.00
N ALA A 276 9.90 -1.11 -17.86
CA ALA A 276 11.29 -1.39 -18.25
C ALA A 276 12.24 -1.41 -17.04
N LEU A 277 12.06 -0.49 -16.09
CA LEU A 277 12.84 -0.43 -14.85
C LEU A 277 12.61 -1.67 -13.97
N THR A 278 11.38 -2.16 -13.91
CA THR A 278 11.03 -3.38 -13.17
C THR A 278 11.75 -4.59 -13.74
N PHE A 279 11.71 -4.77 -15.07
CA PHE A 279 12.43 -5.86 -15.73
C PHE A 279 13.95 -5.76 -15.56
N MET A 280 14.50 -4.55 -15.70
CA MET A 280 15.93 -4.31 -15.47
C MET A 280 16.34 -4.64 -14.01
N SER A 281 15.52 -4.26 -13.02
CA SER A 281 15.77 -4.58 -11.61
C SER A 281 15.77 -6.09 -11.37
N ASN A 282 14.74 -6.78 -11.88
CA ASN A 282 14.62 -8.23 -11.76
C ASN A 282 15.79 -8.98 -12.44
N GLN A 283 16.24 -8.53 -13.63
CA GLN A 283 17.41 -9.11 -14.30
C GLN A 283 18.70 -8.90 -13.50
N ARG A 284 18.95 -7.68 -13.00
CA ARG A 284 20.13 -7.38 -12.18
C ARG A 284 20.16 -8.23 -10.91
N GLN A 285 19.02 -8.45 -10.28
CA GLN A 285 18.92 -9.30 -9.11
C GLN A 285 19.27 -10.76 -9.43
N LYS A 286 18.73 -11.32 -10.51
CA LYS A 286 19.08 -12.69 -10.96
C LYS A 286 20.58 -12.82 -11.23
N GLN A 287 21.17 -11.85 -11.92
CA GLN A 287 22.61 -11.83 -12.18
C GLN A 287 23.45 -11.74 -10.90
N ALA A 288 22.99 -10.93 -9.92
CA ALA A 288 23.65 -10.83 -8.62
C ALA A 288 23.55 -12.14 -7.83
N GLU A 289 22.40 -12.82 -7.87
CA GLU A 289 22.21 -14.12 -7.24
C GLU A 289 23.09 -15.20 -7.87
N GLU A 290 23.14 -15.28 -9.21
CA GLU A 290 24.03 -16.19 -9.94
C GLU A 290 25.51 -15.93 -9.63
N LEU A 291 25.89 -14.65 -9.52
CA LEU A 291 27.25 -14.26 -9.14
C LEU A 291 27.58 -14.69 -7.71
N LEU A 292 26.68 -14.42 -6.75
CA LEU A 292 26.85 -14.85 -5.35
C LEU A 292 26.98 -16.37 -5.25
N LEU A 293 26.12 -17.12 -5.95
CA LEU A 293 26.19 -18.58 -6.01
C LEU A 293 27.53 -19.06 -6.62
N SER A 294 28.02 -18.37 -7.66
CA SER A 294 29.32 -18.69 -8.26
C SER A 294 30.49 -18.38 -7.34
N GLU A 295 30.44 -17.27 -6.59
CA GLU A 295 31.46 -16.92 -5.60
C GLU A 295 31.48 -17.91 -4.44
N GLU A 296 30.32 -18.36 -3.97
CA GLU A 296 30.21 -19.43 -2.98
C GLU A 296 30.81 -20.74 -3.49
N ARG A 297 30.44 -21.18 -4.70
CA ARG A 297 31.02 -22.38 -5.34
C ARG A 297 32.54 -22.31 -5.44
N ASN A 298 33.08 -21.16 -5.84
CA ASN A 298 34.53 -20.95 -5.93
C ASN A 298 35.23 -20.93 -4.57
N THR A 299 34.55 -20.45 -3.52
CA THR A 299 35.06 -20.49 -2.16
C THR A 299 35.12 -21.92 -1.64
N PHE A 300 34.06 -22.71 -1.83
CA PHE A 300 34.07 -24.14 -1.47
C PHE A 300 35.12 -24.94 -2.24
N ALA A 301 35.30 -24.69 -3.54
CA ALA A 301 36.32 -25.36 -4.34
C ALA A 301 37.73 -25.10 -3.78
N ARG A 302 38.00 -23.89 -3.28
CA ARG A 302 39.26 -23.53 -2.62
C ARG A 302 39.42 -24.22 -1.27
N GLU A 303 38.40 -24.20 -0.42
CA GLU A 303 38.44 -24.89 0.88
C GLU A 303 38.62 -26.41 0.74
N LEU A 304 37.97 -27.02 -0.25
CA LEU A 304 38.14 -28.42 -0.60
C LEU A 304 39.58 -28.70 -1.05
N HIS A 305 40.11 -27.88 -1.96
CA HIS A 305 41.47 -28.05 -2.47
C HIS A 305 42.50 -27.91 -1.34
N ASP A 306 42.37 -26.90 -0.48
CA ASP A 306 43.34 -26.63 0.58
C ASP A 306 43.32 -27.68 1.69
N SER A 307 42.12 -28.12 2.12
CA SER A 307 41.99 -29.17 3.14
C SER A 307 42.53 -30.52 2.65
N ILE A 308 42.14 -30.95 1.44
CA ILE A 308 42.62 -32.21 0.85
C ILE A 308 44.14 -32.17 0.62
N ALA A 309 44.68 -31.05 0.11
CA ALA A 309 46.11 -30.91 -0.15
C ALA A 309 46.93 -31.01 1.14
N GLN A 310 46.47 -30.40 2.24
CA GLN A 310 47.12 -30.49 3.55
C GLN A 310 47.14 -31.94 4.06
N THR A 311 46.00 -32.65 4.00
CA THR A 311 45.96 -34.01 4.53
C THR A 311 46.75 -35.00 3.66
N LEU A 312 46.68 -34.87 2.33
CA LEU A 312 47.51 -35.67 1.42
C LEU A 312 49.00 -35.44 1.64
N SER A 313 49.40 -34.20 1.95
CA SER A 313 50.79 -33.87 2.29
C SER A 313 51.24 -34.54 3.59
N HIS A 314 50.40 -34.49 4.63
CA HIS A 314 50.67 -35.18 5.91
C HIS A 314 50.80 -36.71 5.73
N LEU A 315 49.87 -37.33 4.99
CA LEU A 315 49.91 -38.77 4.68
C LEU A 315 51.15 -39.16 3.88
N LYS A 316 51.56 -38.32 2.91
CA LYS A 316 52.79 -38.54 2.13
C LYS A 316 54.05 -38.53 3.01
N ILE A 317 54.14 -37.60 3.97
CA ILE A 317 55.28 -37.53 4.90
C ILE A 317 55.34 -38.78 5.78
N GLN A 318 54.21 -39.18 6.38
CA GLN A 318 54.14 -40.36 7.24
C GLN A 318 54.45 -41.66 6.49
N SER A 319 53.96 -41.79 5.24
CA SER A 319 54.29 -42.91 4.35
C SER A 319 55.79 -42.98 4.02
N ALA A 320 56.41 -41.83 3.72
CA ALA A 320 57.85 -41.75 3.46
C ALA A 320 58.69 -42.10 4.72
N MET A 321 58.22 -41.69 5.91
CA MET A 321 58.83 -42.02 7.18
C MET A 321 58.78 -43.53 7.45
N LEU A 322 57.64 -44.18 7.22
CA LEU A 322 57.52 -45.64 7.31
C LEU A 322 58.46 -46.38 6.37
N LYS A 323 58.59 -45.91 5.13
CA LYS A 323 59.52 -46.50 4.16
C LYS A 323 60.97 -46.41 4.64
N THR A 324 61.38 -45.26 5.15
CA THR A 324 62.73 -45.03 5.68
C THR A 324 63.01 -45.92 6.91
N LEU A 325 62.04 -46.04 7.81
CA LEU A 325 62.14 -46.93 8.97
C LEU A 325 62.21 -48.41 8.57
N GLY A 326 61.47 -48.82 7.52
CA GLY A 326 61.55 -50.18 6.98
C GLY A 326 62.89 -50.49 6.30
N GLU A 327 63.50 -49.52 5.63
CA GLU A 327 64.85 -49.66 5.05
C GLU A 327 65.93 -49.77 6.13
N GLN A 328 65.80 -49.04 7.26
CA GLN A 328 66.67 -49.19 8.43
C GLN A 328 66.56 -50.57 9.06
N GLU A 329 65.34 -51.10 9.18
CA GLU A 329 65.09 -52.45 9.68
C GLU A 329 65.80 -53.51 8.81
N LYS A 330 65.65 -53.38 7.49
CA LYS A 330 66.22 -54.32 6.52
C LYS A 330 67.74 -54.34 6.53
N LYS A 331 68.40 -53.20 6.82
CA LYS A 331 69.85 -53.12 7.03
C LYS A 331 70.29 -53.79 8.32
N LEU A 332 69.57 -53.54 9.43
CA LEU A 332 69.88 -54.15 10.73
C LEU A 332 69.67 -55.68 10.74
N LEU A 333 68.75 -56.20 9.93
CA LEU A 333 68.51 -57.63 9.73
C LEU A 333 69.52 -58.31 8.80
N ALA A 334 70.31 -57.54 8.03
CA ALA A 334 71.33 -58.07 7.13
C ALA A 334 72.70 -58.27 7.82
N ASP A 335 72.92 -57.66 8.97
CA ASP A 335 74.12 -57.83 9.81
C ASP A 335 73.98 -59.02 10.79
N GLU A 336 75.10 -59.60 11.24
CA GLU A 336 75.15 -60.71 12.22
C GLU A 336 74.37 -60.39 13.52
N PRO A 337 73.58 -61.33 14.06
CA PRO A 337 72.68 -61.05 15.17
C PRO A 337 73.45 -60.85 16.49
N ASN A 338 73.55 -59.61 16.95
CA ASN A 338 74.03 -59.25 18.29
C ASN A 338 72.88 -58.75 19.20
N LEU A 339 73.09 -58.77 20.53
CA LEU A 339 72.10 -58.37 21.55
C LEU A 339 71.64 -56.90 21.41
N GLN A 340 72.54 -56.01 21.00
CA GLN A 340 72.31 -54.58 20.73
C GLN A 340 71.43 -54.35 19.49
N ASN A 341 71.58 -55.18 18.44
CA ASN A 341 70.72 -55.12 17.25
C ASN A 341 69.27 -55.50 17.60
N LYS A 342 69.07 -56.44 18.52
CA LYS A 342 67.74 -56.86 19.00
C LYS A 342 66.99 -55.74 19.74
N GLU A 343 67.68 -55.01 20.61
CA GLU A 343 67.08 -53.87 21.33
C GLU A 343 66.78 -52.69 20.39
N THR A 344 67.66 -52.46 19.41
CA THR A 344 67.49 -51.41 18.40
C THR A 344 66.30 -51.73 17.46
N LEU A 345 66.15 -52.99 17.05
CA LEU A 345 65.00 -53.48 16.29
C LEU A 345 63.68 -53.29 17.05
N LEU A 346 63.65 -53.57 18.35
CA LEU A 346 62.45 -53.39 19.18
C LEU A 346 62.00 -51.92 19.21
N LYS A 347 62.95 -50.99 19.38
CA LYS A 347 62.68 -49.53 19.35
C LYS A 347 62.26 -49.06 17.95
N LEU A 348 62.77 -49.70 16.90
CA LEU A 348 62.40 -49.39 15.52
C LEU A 348 60.98 -49.87 15.21
N HIS A 349 60.59 -51.06 15.65
CA HIS A 349 59.22 -51.57 15.55
C HIS A 349 58.23 -50.69 16.30
N GLN A 350 58.55 -50.28 17.54
CA GLN A 350 57.70 -49.32 18.27
C GLN A 350 57.52 -47.99 17.53
N LYS A 351 58.58 -47.48 16.87
CA LYS A 351 58.47 -46.28 16.02
C LYS A 351 57.63 -46.53 14.77
N GLN A 352 57.81 -47.66 14.10
CA GLN A 352 57.00 -48.02 12.92
C GLN A 352 55.52 -48.16 13.30
N ASP A 353 55.21 -48.82 14.41
CA ASP A 353 53.84 -49.00 14.89
C ASP A 353 53.21 -47.65 15.22
N LYS A 354 53.94 -46.75 15.90
CA LYS A 354 53.47 -45.38 16.13
C LYS A 354 53.15 -44.65 14.83
N VAL A 355 54.04 -44.69 13.84
CA VAL A 355 53.81 -44.01 12.54
C VAL A 355 52.65 -44.67 11.77
N ARG A 356 52.47 -46.00 11.87
CA ARG A 356 51.30 -46.69 11.29
C ARG A 356 49.99 -46.22 11.93
N THR A 357 49.96 -46.09 13.26
CA THR A 357 48.81 -45.56 13.98
C THR A 357 48.54 -44.11 13.57
N ASP A 358 49.56 -43.24 13.59
CA ASP A 358 49.44 -41.84 13.19
C ASP A 358 48.96 -41.67 11.72
N LEU A 359 49.39 -42.57 10.82
CA LEU A 359 48.93 -42.61 9.42
C LEU A 359 47.45 -42.98 9.32
N ASN A 360 47.03 -44.00 10.07
CA ASN A 360 45.65 -44.47 10.07
C ASN A 360 44.69 -43.42 10.67
N ASP A 361 45.13 -42.76 11.74
CA ASP A 361 44.39 -41.67 12.38
C ASP A 361 44.32 -40.45 11.46
N GLY A 362 45.44 -40.06 10.83
CA GLY A 362 45.48 -38.99 9.85
C GLY A 362 44.59 -39.26 8.63
N THR A 363 44.50 -40.51 8.17
CA THR A 363 43.61 -40.91 7.06
C THR A 363 42.15 -40.84 7.47
N SER A 364 41.83 -41.28 8.69
CA SER A 364 40.48 -41.21 9.24
C SER A 364 40.01 -39.77 9.42
N HIS A 365 40.89 -38.88 9.88
CA HIS A 365 40.64 -37.44 9.96
C HIS A 365 40.39 -36.81 8.58
N ALA A 366 41.21 -37.16 7.58
CA ALA A 366 41.04 -36.71 6.18
C ALA A 366 39.65 -37.05 5.66
N TYR A 367 39.23 -38.29 5.88
CA TYR A 367 37.98 -38.82 5.40
C TYR A 367 36.78 -38.17 6.09
N ALA A 368 36.90 -37.89 7.39
CA ALA A 368 35.89 -37.15 8.14
C ALA A 368 35.73 -35.71 7.61
N GLN A 369 36.83 -34.98 7.44
CA GLN A 369 36.82 -33.61 6.91
C GLN A 369 36.26 -33.52 5.48
N LEU A 370 36.69 -34.42 4.59
CA LEU A 370 36.17 -34.48 3.23
C LEU A 370 34.67 -34.76 3.20
N ARG A 371 34.21 -35.67 4.06
CA ARG A 371 32.80 -36.02 4.14
C ARG A 371 31.94 -34.90 4.74
N ASP A 372 32.46 -34.13 5.68
CA ASP A 372 31.81 -32.92 6.21
C ASP A 372 31.59 -31.87 5.12
N LEU A 373 32.64 -31.56 4.35
CA LEU A 373 32.58 -30.60 3.25
C LEU A 373 31.59 -31.06 2.17
N LEU A 374 31.63 -32.33 1.77
CA LEU A 374 30.71 -32.88 0.77
C LEU A 374 29.25 -32.89 1.23
N ASN A 375 28.99 -33.23 2.50
CA ASN A 375 27.63 -33.21 3.05
C ASN A 375 27.10 -31.78 3.16
N THR A 376 27.93 -30.82 3.61
CA THR A 376 27.58 -29.40 3.66
C THR A 376 27.24 -28.87 2.26
N PHE A 377 28.04 -29.24 1.26
CA PHE A 377 27.83 -28.85 -0.12
C PHE A 377 26.52 -29.44 -0.67
N ARG A 378 26.24 -30.72 -0.46
CA ARG A 378 25.01 -31.37 -0.96
C ARG A 378 23.74 -30.78 -0.34
N LEU A 379 23.77 -30.47 0.95
CA LEU A 379 22.64 -29.83 1.64
C LEU A 379 22.40 -28.39 1.14
N LYS A 380 23.45 -27.65 0.76
CA LYS A 380 23.32 -26.28 0.22
C LYS A 380 22.93 -26.24 -1.27
N VAL A 381 23.46 -27.14 -2.09
CA VAL A 381 23.39 -27.05 -3.56
C VAL A 381 22.16 -27.73 -4.16
N ASP A 382 21.75 -28.89 -3.62
CA ASP A 382 20.61 -29.63 -4.15
C ASP A 382 19.30 -29.31 -3.42
N GLY A 383 19.34 -28.44 -2.40
CA GLY A 383 18.20 -28.24 -1.49
C GLY A 383 17.76 -29.54 -0.81
N GLY A 384 18.67 -30.50 -0.64
CA GLY A 384 18.35 -31.84 -0.18
C GLY A 384 17.68 -31.83 1.19
N ASP A 385 16.59 -32.61 1.34
CA ASP A 385 15.88 -32.71 2.61
C ASP A 385 16.80 -33.31 3.68
N PHE A 386 17.09 -32.54 4.72
CA PHE A 386 17.86 -32.97 5.89
C PHE A 386 17.32 -34.28 6.49
N ASN A 387 16.00 -34.44 6.48
CA ASN A 387 15.35 -35.66 6.93
C ASN A 387 15.75 -36.87 6.08
N ASP A 388 15.86 -36.69 4.76
CA ASP A 388 16.29 -37.75 3.86
C ASP A 388 17.77 -38.12 4.06
N ALA A 389 18.62 -37.13 4.34
CA ALA A 389 20.02 -37.39 4.69
C ALA A 389 20.17 -38.22 5.98
N LEU A 390 19.36 -37.92 7.00
CA LEU A 390 19.29 -38.73 8.23
C LEU A 390 18.75 -40.13 7.97
N LYS A 391 17.65 -40.27 7.20
CA LYS A 391 17.09 -41.59 6.84
C LYS A 391 18.07 -42.46 6.07
N ILE A 392 18.79 -41.90 5.10
CA ILE A 392 19.83 -42.62 4.35
C ILE A 392 20.91 -43.12 5.30
N THR A 393 21.34 -42.26 6.23
CA THR A 393 22.34 -42.61 7.24
C THR A 393 21.86 -43.74 8.16
N VAL A 394 20.62 -43.64 8.67
CA VAL A 394 20.01 -44.67 9.52
C VAL A 394 19.98 -46.01 8.79
N LYS A 395 19.50 -46.04 7.54
CA LYS A 395 19.49 -47.26 6.71
C LYS A 395 20.89 -47.82 6.46
N GLU A 396 21.88 -46.96 6.25
CA GLU A 396 23.28 -47.38 6.06
C GLU A 396 23.80 -48.15 7.28
N PHE A 397 23.54 -47.65 8.49
CA PHE A 397 24.01 -48.27 9.73
C PHE A 397 23.18 -49.48 10.15
N GLU A 398 21.88 -49.49 9.89
CA GLU A 398 21.02 -50.65 10.10
C GLU A 398 21.52 -51.84 9.25
N ALA A 399 21.85 -51.60 7.98
CA ALA A 399 22.38 -52.61 7.07
C ALA A 399 23.80 -53.10 7.44
N LYS A 400 24.67 -52.20 7.91
CA LYS A 400 26.05 -52.54 8.30
C LYS A 400 26.14 -53.20 9.68
N GLY A 401 25.26 -52.80 10.59
CA GLY A 401 25.39 -53.05 12.02
C GLY A 401 24.60 -54.22 12.57
N GLY A 402 23.55 -54.67 11.87
CA GLY A 402 22.72 -55.79 12.31
C GLY A 402 21.89 -55.50 13.57
N PHE A 403 21.66 -54.22 13.87
CA PHE A 403 20.78 -53.73 14.93
C PHE A 403 19.63 -52.91 14.33
N ASN A 404 18.46 -52.94 14.96
CA ASN A 404 17.28 -52.23 14.51
C ASN A 404 17.34 -50.78 14.97
N ILE A 405 16.97 -49.83 14.09
CA ILE A 405 16.95 -48.41 14.43
C ILE A 405 15.52 -47.87 14.30
N ASN A 406 14.97 -47.38 15.40
CA ASN A 406 13.74 -46.60 15.41
C ASN A 406 14.09 -45.11 15.30
N PHE A 407 13.67 -44.47 14.21
CA PHE A 407 14.01 -43.08 13.89
C PHE A 407 12.76 -42.22 13.83
N ASP A 408 12.67 -41.22 14.71
CA ASP A 408 11.60 -40.23 14.76
C ASP A 408 12.17 -38.81 14.66
N ASN A 409 11.81 -38.11 13.59
CA ASN A 409 12.20 -36.72 13.35
C ASN A 409 10.97 -35.83 13.30
N GLN A 410 10.79 -35.03 14.35
CA GLN A 410 9.66 -34.12 14.54
C GLN A 410 10.01 -32.67 14.12
N VAL A 411 11.20 -32.43 13.59
CA VAL A 411 11.76 -31.10 13.27
C VAL A 411 11.57 -30.73 11.78
N LEU A 412 10.66 -31.42 11.07
CA LEU A 412 10.47 -31.31 9.61
C LEU A 412 10.09 -29.91 9.10
N THR A 413 9.50 -29.07 9.95
CA THR A 413 9.05 -27.71 9.60
C THR A 413 9.97 -26.60 10.10
N LEU A 414 11.08 -26.96 10.78
CA LEU A 414 12.02 -26.00 11.35
C LEU A 414 13.15 -25.69 10.34
N ASN A 415 13.32 -24.41 10.04
CA ASN A 415 14.39 -23.92 9.16
C ASN A 415 15.74 -23.90 9.89
N LEU A 416 16.33 -25.09 10.07
CA LEU A 416 17.72 -25.22 10.50
C LEU A 416 18.67 -24.75 9.39
N SER A 417 19.72 -24.03 9.75
CA SER A 417 20.80 -23.66 8.83
C SER A 417 21.54 -24.91 8.33
N ALA A 418 22.17 -24.81 7.16
CA ALA A 418 22.95 -25.91 6.61
C ALA A 418 24.07 -26.40 7.56
N SER A 419 24.71 -25.49 8.31
CA SER A 419 25.72 -25.86 9.31
C SER A 419 25.10 -26.66 10.47
N GLU A 420 23.93 -26.27 10.97
CA GLU A 420 23.26 -27.00 12.05
C GLU A 420 22.82 -28.40 11.61
N GLN A 421 22.32 -28.52 10.38
CA GLN A 421 21.95 -29.80 9.78
C GLN A 421 23.18 -30.73 9.64
N VAL A 422 24.33 -30.20 9.21
CA VAL A 422 25.58 -30.96 9.09
C VAL A 422 26.05 -31.46 10.45
N ASP A 423 26.11 -30.59 11.45
CA ASP A 423 26.59 -30.96 12.78
C ASP A 423 25.69 -32.03 13.43
N LEU A 424 24.36 -31.91 13.30
CA LEU A 424 23.41 -32.93 13.77
C LEU A 424 23.57 -34.27 13.03
N LEU A 425 23.77 -34.23 11.71
CA LEU A 425 23.99 -35.43 10.91
C LEU A 425 25.27 -36.14 11.35
N GLN A 426 26.35 -35.40 11.60
CA GLN A 426 27.63 -36.00 12.00
C GLN A 426 27.62 -36.52 13.44
N ILE A 427 26.97 -35.82 14.37
CA ILE A 427 26.75 -36.34 15.72
C ILE A 427 25.98 -37.67 15.65
N THR A 428 24.94 -37.73 14.81
CA THR A 428 24.16 -38.95 14.62
C THR A 428 25.00 -40.09 14.05
N ARG A 429 25.85 -39.80 13.05
CA ARG A 429 26.75 -40.79 12.43
C ARG A 429 27.79 -41.31 13.39
N GLU A 430 28.39 -40.44 14.19
CA GLU A 430 29.41 -40.83 15.16
C GLU A 430 28.79 -41.66 16.29
N ALA A 431 27.61 -41.28 16.78
CA ALA A 431 26.86 -42.08 17.76
C ALA A 431 26.53 -43.48 17.21
N LEU A 432 26.03 -43.59 15.97
CA LEU A 432 25.74 -44.88 15.32
C LEU A 432 27.00 -45.72 15.05
N SER A 433 28.11 -45.08 14.69
CA SER A 433 29.42 -45.72 14.56
C SER A 433 29.88 -46.30 15.89
N ASN A 434 29.70 -45.57 17.00
CA ASN A 434 30.02 -46.05 18.35
C ASN A 434 29.15 -47.24 18.76
N VAL A 435 27.85 -47.20 18.45
CA VAL A 435 26.95 -48.35 18.68
C VAL A 435 27.45 -49.58 17.93
N HIS A 436 27.74 -49.44 16.64
CA HIS A 436 28.22 -50.53 15.80
C HIS A 436 29.53 -51.14 16.29
N LYS A 437 30.49 -50.32 16.71
CA LYS A 437 31.81 -50.78 17.12
C LYS A 437 31.86 -51.30 18.55
N HIS A 438 31.04 -50.78 19.46
CA HIS A 438 31.27 -50.91 20.90
C HIS A 438 30.05 -51.38 21.72
N ALA A 439 28.82 -51.10 21.30
CA ALA A 439 27.66 -51.29 22.17
C ALA A 439 27.14 -52.74 22.23
N HIS A 440 27.34 -53.52 21.16
CA HIS A 440 26.64 -54.81 20.97
C HIS A 440 25.11 -54.72 21.19
N ALA A 441 24.54 -53.57 20.84
CA ALA A 441 23.12 -53.29 20.97
C ALA A 441 22.30 -54.09 19.94
N LYS A 442 21.04 -54.36 20.26
CA LYS A 442 20.04 -54.90 19.33
C LYS A 442 19.11 -53.83 18.82
N ASN A 443 18.83 -52.82 19.62
CA ASN A 443 17.89 -51.76 19.31
C ASN A 443 18.50 -50.39 19.62
N VAL A 444 18.29 -49.45 18.70
CA VAL A 444 18.67 -48.05 18.83
C VAL A 444 17.43 -47.18 18.61
N ASN A 445 17.20 -46.21 19.48
CA ASN A 445 16.17 -45.19 19.33
C ASN A 445 16.84 -43.84 19.05
N ILE A 446 16.42 -43.18 17.97
CA ILE A 446 16.84 -41.83 17.62
C ILE A 446 15.60 -40.94 17.59
N THR A 447 15.59 -39.91 18.42
CA THR A 447 14.54 -38.89 18.41
C THR A 447 15.13 -37.50 18.23
N LEU A 448 14.55 -36.74 17.32
CA LEU A 448 14.88 -35.34 17.09
C LEU A 448 13.59 -34.52 17.19
N TYR A 449 13.50 -33.66 18.19
CA TYR A 449 12.31 -32.85 18.46
C TYR A 449 12.67 -31.46 18.97
N GLN A 450 11.72 -30.53 18.90
CA GLN A 450 11.84 -29.23 19.54
C GLN A 450 11.09 -29.24 20.87
N ASP A 451 11.74 -28.78 21.93
CA ASP A 451 11.06 -28.54 23.20
C ASP A 451 10.13 -27.33 23.09
N SER A 452 8.87 -27.50 23.48
CA SER A 452 7.84 -26.46 23.34
C SER A 452 7.99 -25.31 24.34
N ILE A 453 8.78 -25.49 25.41
CA ILE A 453 8.96 -24.50 26.47
C ILE A 453 10.26 -23.72 26.25
N SER A 454 11.39 -24.43 26.05
CA SER A 454 12.70 -23.80 25.87
C SER A 454 12.99 -23.41 24.43
N TYR A 455 12.21 -23.89 23.45
CA TYR A 455 12.45 -23.77 22.01
C TYR A 455 13.76 -24.42 21.52
N GLU A 456 14.46 -25.13 22.40
CA GLU A 456 15.69 -25.84 22.07
C GLU A 456 15.36 -27.05 21.18
N VAL A 457 16.25 -27.34 20.23
CA VAL A 457 16.22 -28.58 19.48
C VAL A 457 16.99 -29.63 20.28
N ILE A 458 16.36 -30.79 20.46
CA ILE A 458 16.87 -31.90 21.24
C ILE A 458 17.04 -33.12 20.34
N LEU A 459 18.26 -33.63 20.28
CA LEU A 459 18.62 -34.91 19.66
C LEU A 459 18.93 -35.93 20.75
N ARG A 460 18.23 -37.06 20.76
CA ARG A 460 18.49 -38.19 21.66
C ARG A 460 18.78 -39.44 20.85
N ILE A 461 19.87 -40.11 21.18
CA ILE A 461 20.27 -41.38 20.56
C ILE A 461 20.53 -42.36 21.69
N SER A 462 19.68 -43.37 21.83
CA SER A 462 19.72 -44.33 22.93
C SER A 462 19.86 -45.76 22.39
N ASP A 463 20.79 -46.53 22.95
CA ASP A 463 20.98 -47.95 22.67
C ASP A 463 20.68 -48.84 23.89
N ASP A 464 20.42 -50.13 23.64
CA ASP A 464 20.21 -51.19 24.64
C ASP A 464 21.45 -52.08 24.88
N GLY A 465 22.63 -51.57 24.53
CA GLY A 465 23.90 -52.29 24.58
C GLY A 465 24.52 -52.39 25.98
N ILE A 466 25.84 -52.63 26.02
CA ILE A 466 26.60 -52.87 27.26
C ILE A 466 26.87 -51.60 28.09
N GLY A 467 26.63 -50.42 27.52
CA GLY A 467 26.90 -49.12 28.13
C GLY A 467 28.38 -48.73 28.19
N ILE A 468 28.67 -47.43 28.35
CA ILE A 468 30.03 -46.91 28.50
C ILE A 468 30.49 -47.05 29.96
N ARG A 469 31.56 -47.81 30.22
CA ARG A 469 32.18 -47.88 31.56
C ARG A 469 32.92 -46.59 31.87
N GLN A 470 32.94 -46.18 33.14
CA GLN A 470 33.63 -44.95 33.57
C GLN A 470 35.13 -44.96 33.20
N SER A 471 35.78 -46.14 33.23
CA SER A 471 37.18 -46.34 32.83
C SER A 471 37.45 -46.14 31.33
N ASP A 472 36.42 -46.17 30.50
CA ASP A 472 36.53 -45.99 29.04
C ASP A 472 36.32 -44.53 28.64
N LYS A 473 35.77 -43.68 29.51
CA LYS A 473 35.61 -42.23 29.24
C LYS A 473 36.92 -41.45 29.28
N GLU A 474 37.94 -41.97 29.98
CA GLU A 474 39.22 -41.27 30.23
C GLU A 474 40.38 -41.79 29.36
N LYS A 475 40.14 -42.77 28.48
CA LYS A 475 41.20 -43.32 27.62
C LYS A 475 41.48 -42.39 26.42
N PRO A 476 42.75 -42.10 26.11
CA PRO A 476 43.13 -41.19 25.02
C PRO A 476 42.80 -41.67 23.60
N GLU A 477 42.30 -42.90 23.43
CA GLU A 477 41.94 -43.51 22.13
C GLU A 477 40.47 -43.29 21.71
N HIS A 478 39.63 -42.61 22.52
CA HIS A 478 38.22 -42.38 22.22
C HIS A 478 37.94 -40.98 21.63
N TYR A 479 38.41 -40.75 20.39
CA TYR A 479 38.22 -39.48 19.68
C TYR A 479 36.74 -39.14 19.39
N GLY A 480 35.87 -40.14 19.22
CA GLY A 480 34.47 -39.94 18.81
C GLY A 480 33.63 -39.10 19.77
N LEU A 481 33.81 -39.26 21.08
CA LEU A 481 33.09 -38.47 22.09
C LEU A 481 33.56 -37.00 22.11
N SER A 482 34.87 -36.76 21.91
CA SER A 482 35.44 -35.42 21.82
C SER A 482 34.91 -34.67 20.59
N THR A 483 34.89 -35.32 19.43
CA THR A 483 34.38 -34.73 18.19
C THR A 483 32.89 -34.40 18.28
N MET A 484 32.07 -35.27 18.88
CA MET A 484 30.66 -34.93 19.12
C MET A 484 30.50 -33.75 20.08
N GLY A 485 31.38 -33.63 21.08
CA GLY A 485 31.44 -32.49 22.00
C GLY A 485 31.77 -31.17 21.31
N GLU A 486 32.78 -31.15 20.47
CA GLU A 486 33.16 -29.97 19.68
C GLU A 486 32.03 -29.52 18.75
N ARG A 487 31.32 -30.46 18.12
CA ARG A 487 30.17 -30.14 17.26
C ARG A 487 28.97 -29.63 18.04
N ALA A 488 28.66 -30.24 19.19
CA ALA A 488 27.61 -29.72 20.06
C ALA A 488 27.92 -28.29 20.55
N LEU A 489 29.20 -27.96 20.78
CA LEU A 489 29.64 -26.61 21.10
C LEU A 489 29.52 -25.67 19.90
N SER A 490 29.84 -26.13 18.68
CA SER A 490 29.67 -25.38 17.42
C SER A 490 28.20 -24.95 17.20
N LEU A 491 27.26 -25.82 17.59
CA LEU A 491 25.82 -25.52 17.60
C LEU A 491 25.42 -24.48 18.67
N GLY A 492 26.34 -24.04 19.53
CA GLY A 492 26.04 -23.23 20.72
C GLY A 492 25.30 -24.01 21.81
N GLY A 493 25.38 -25.34 21.77
CA GLY A 493 24.64 -26.26 22.63
C GLY A 493 25.51 -27.05 23.61
N THR A 494 24.90 -28.08 24.18
CA THR A 494 25.55 -29.01 25.12
C THR A 494 25.27 -30.45 24.72
N ILE A 495 26.24 -31.33 24.95
CA ILE A 495 26.10 -32.78 24.85
C ILE A 495 26.28 -33.43 26.22
N SER A 496 25.51 -34.48 26.50
CA SER A 496 25.73 -35.38 27.63
C SER A 496 25.61 -36.83 27.17
N THR A 497 26.31 -37.71 27.88
CA THR A 497 26.22 -39.17 27.67
C THR A 497 25.86 -39.84 28.98
N GLU A 498 24.68 -40.45 29.04
CA GLU A 498 24.12 -41.04 30.25
C GLU A 498 23.87 -42.55 30.05
N PRO A 499 24.06 -43.38 31.08
CA PRO A 499 23.71 -44.79 31.00
C PRO A 499 22.18 -44.98 30.97
N THR A 500 21.68 -45.85 30.10
CA THR A 500 20.26 -46.23 30.03
C THR A 500 19.98 -47.45 30.89
N ARG A 501 18.73 -47.58 31.39
CA ARG A 501 18.30 -48.74 32.20
C ARG A 501 17.61 -49.77 31.30
N PRO A 502 17.86 -51.09 31.46
CA PRO A 502 18.76 -51.73 32.43
C PRO A 502 20.25 -51.72 32.01
N THR A 503 20.56 -51.59 30.72
CA THR A 503 21.91 -51.43 30.17
C THR A 503 21.86 -50.63 28.86
N GLY A 504 22.92 -49.87 28.55
CA GLY A 504 23.08 -49.14 27.29
C GLY A 504 23.59 -47.72 27.49
N THR A 505 23.59 -46.90 26.45
CA THR A 505 24.00 -45.49 26.51
C THR A 505 22.99 -44.60 25.80
N GLU A 506 22.76 -43.41 26.36
CA GLU A 506 22.04 -42.31 25.72
C GLU A 506 23.02 -41.16 25.46
N VAL A 507 23.08 -40.72 24.21
CA VAL A 507 23.66 -39.46 23.80
C VAL A 507 22.54 -38.43 23.71
N PHE A 508 22.66 -37.36 24.49
CA PHE A 508 21.68 -36.29 24.57
C PHE A 508 22.33 -34.97 24.15
N VAL A 509 21.82 -34.35 23.09
CA VAL A 509 22.29 -33.05 22.60
C VAL A 509 21.13 -32.06 22.63
N ARG A 510 21.38 -30.85 23.12
CA ARG A 510 20.43 -29.74 23.07
C ARG A 510 21.11 -28.45 22.64
N PHE A 511 20.45 -27.65 21.82
CA PHE A 511 20.92 -26.34 21.39
C PHE A 511 19.76 -25.44 20.96
N LEU A 512 19.97 -24.12 20.93
CA LEU A 512 18.99 -23.17 20.43
C LEU A 512 19.28 -22.80 18.97
N PRO A 513 18.36 -23.03 18.02
CA PRO A 513 18.61 -22.75 16.60
C PRO A 513 18.93 -21.28 16.28
N GLN A 514 19.85 -21.06 15.34
CA GLN A 514 20.33 -19.73 14.95
C GLN A 514 19.23 -18.80 14.43
N PHE A 515 18.16 -19.32 13.82
CA PHE A 515 17.07 -18.48 13.32
C PHE A 515 16.32 -17.75 14.46
N PHE A 516 16.24 -18.33 15.67
CA PHE A 516 15.71 -17.65 16.85
C PHE A 516 16.66 -16.56 17.35
N LEU A 517 17.97 -16.79 17.26
CA LEU A 517 18.99 -15.78 17.59
C LEU A 517 18.98 -14.58 16.63
N LYS A 518 18.66 -14.79 15.34
CA LYS A 518 18.50 -13.71 14.35
C LYS A 518 17.22 -12.89 14.56
N LYS A 519 16.10 -13.51 14.94
CA LYS A 519 14.84 -12.81 15.25
C LYS A 519 14.96 -11.83 16.42
N LEU A 520 15.81 -12.12 17.39
CA LEU A 520 16.08 -11.23 18.53
C LEU A 520 16.90 -9.97 18.15
N LYS A 521 17.50 -9.92 16.95
CA LYS A 521 18.31 -8.79 16.45
C LYS A 521 17.63 -7.94 15.36
N SER A 522 16.32 -8.11 15.13
CA SER A 522 15.56 -7.29 14.17
C SER A 522 15.12 -5.96 14.80
N PRO A 523 15.07 -4.84 14.04
CA PRO A 523 14.91 -3.49 14.59
C PRO A 523 13.55 -3.30 15.27
N ARG A 524 13.51 -2.42 16.28
CA ARG A 524 12.28 -2.02 16.98
C ARG A 524 11.16 -1.72 15.98
N PRO A 525 9.90 -2.09 16.28
CA PRO A 525 8.78 -1.80 15.39
C PRO A 525 8.74 -0.32 15.06
N LYS A 526 8.54 0.01 13.78
CA LYS A 526 8.25 1.39 13.35
C LYS A 526 7.09 1.93 14.20
N PRO A 527 7.16 3.18 14.69
CA PRO A 527 6.01 3.78 15.36
C PRO A 527 4.82 3.72 14.39
N LYS A 528 3.69 3.20 14.86
CA LYS A 528 2.44 3.30 14.11
C LYS A 528 2.13 4.78 13.97
N LEU A 529 2.29 5.34 12.77
CA LEU A 529 1.63 6.59 12.41
C LEU A 529 0.14 6.30 12.57
N LYS A 530 -0.52 6.96 13.54
CA LYS A 530 -1.98 6.93 13.63
C LYS A 530 -2.51 7.41 12.29
N GLU A 531 -3.41 6.65 11.68
CA GLU A 531 -4.29 7.19 10.64
C GLU A 531 -5.14 8.28 11.31
N TRP A 532 -5.02 9.52 10.83
CA TRP A 532 -5.83 10.61 11.34
C TRP A 532 -7.22 10.47 10.72
N THR A 533 -8.26 10.48 11.55
CA THR A 533 -9.63 10.52 11.04
C THR A 533 -9.91 11.88 10.40
N ALA A 534 -10.90 11.96 9.50
CA ALA A 534 -11.28 13.22 8.86
C ALA A 534 -11.62 14.33 9.89
N GLU A 535 -12.13 13.96 11.06
CA GLU A 535 -12.38 14.88 12.17
C GLU A 535 -11.09 15.40 12.81
N GLN A 536 -10.06 14.57 12.95
CA GLN A 536 -8.75 14.98 13.49
C GLN A 536 -8.00 15.88 12.52
N ILE A 537 -8.11 15.61 11.21
CA ILE A 537 -7.58 16.49 10.17
C ILE A 537 -8.33 17.83 10.22
N SER A 538 -9.67 17.82 10.29
CA SER A 538 -10.46 19.05 10.36
C SER A 538 -10.14 19.89 11.61
N ALA A 539 -9.90 19.25 12.76
CA ALA A 539 -9.56 19.94 14.00
C ALA A 539 -8.17 20.59 13.93
N ALA A 540 -7.17 19.86 13.43
CA ALA A 540 -5.81 20.39 13.26
C ALA A 540 -5.75 21.48 12.18
N THR A 541 -6.56 21.35 11.11
CA THR A 541 -6.65 22.39 10.06
C THR A 541 -7.28 23.65 10.62
N TYR A 542 -8.29 23.53 11.50
CA TYR A 542 -8.92 24.67 12.17
C TYR A 542 -7.95 25.39 13.13
N GLU A 543 -7.15 24.64 13.90
CA GLU A 543 -6.10 25.19 14.77
C GLU A 543 -5.02 25.94 13.98
N LEU A 544 -4.54 25.35 12.87
CA LEU A 544 -3.56 25.97 11.98
C LEU A 544 -4.10 27.23 11.28
N THR A 545 -5.36 27.25 10.86
CA THR A 545 -5.99 28.47 10.32
C THR A 545 -6.13 29.56 11.37
N HIS A 546 -6.37 29.18 12.63
CA HIS A 546 -6.53 30.15 13.71
C HIS A 546 -5.19 30.74 14.17
N GLU A 547 -4.12 29.94 14.20
CA GLU A 547 -2.75 30.42 14.45
C GLU A 547 -2.25 31.31 13.30
N LEU A 548 -2.54 30.97 12.03
CA LEU A 548 -2.17 31.80 10.88
C LEU A 548 -2.94 33.13 10.85
N ASP A 549 -4.21 33.16 11.28
CA ASP A 549 -5.00 34.39 11.41
C ASP A 549 -4.51 35.30 12.55
N ASP A 550 -3.97 34.72 13.63
CA ASP A 550 -3.39 35.46 14.76
C ASP A 550 -1.97 35.97 14.45
N GLU A 551 -1.18 35.24 13.65
CA GLU A 551 0.20 35.62 13.32
C GLU A 551 0.30 36.59 12.11
N PHE A 552 -0.66 36.54 11.17
CA PHE A 552 -0.64 37.40 9.96
C PHE A 552 -1.73 38.47 9.89
N GLY A 553 -2.62 38.55 10.89
CA GLY A 553 -3.67 39.57 10.96
C GLY A 553 -4.73 39.40 9.88
N LYS A 554 -6.00 39.48 10.29
CA LYS A 554 -7.18 39.37 9.41
C LYS A 554 -6.98 40.15 8.10
N THR A 555 -6.82 39.41 7.00
CA THR A 555 -7.01 39.98 5.68
C THR A 555 -8.51 40.19 5.48
N SER A 556 -8.93 41.42 5.75
CA SER A 556 -10.25 41.92 5.42
C SER A 556 -10.45 41.99 3.90
N GLU A 557 -11.61 41.50 3.47
CA GLU A 557 -12.37 41.88 2.25
C GLU A 557 -11.82 41.49 0.87
N SER A 558 -12.51 40.55 0.21
CA SER A 558 -13.38 40.85 -0.94
C SER A 558 -14.40 39.73 -1.17
#